data_AF-A0A392P0U6-F1
#
_entry.id   AF-A0A392P0U6-F1
#
_cell.length_a   1.000
_cell.length_b   1.000
_cell.length_c   1.000
_cell.angle_alpha   90.00
_cell.angle_beta   90.00
_cell.angle_gamma   90.00
#
_symmetry.space_group_name_H-M   'P 1'
#
loop_
_entity.id
_entity.type
_entity.pdbx_description
1 polymer ?
#
loop_
_entity_poly.entity_id
_entity_poly.type
_entity_poly.pdbx_seq_one_letter_code
_entity_poly.pdbx_strand_id
1 'polypeptide(L)'
;GCDASVLLNSKGSNKAEKDGPPNVSLHGFFIIDNAKKAVEAACPGVVSCADILALAARDAVFLSGGPGWDVPKGRKDGTISKASETIQLPSPTFNISQLQKSFSQRGLSMEDLVALSGNKFPSPKLHHLLFF
;
A
#
# COMPACT_ATOMS: atom_id res chain seq x y z
N GLY A 1 3.59 8.95 -0.01
CA GLY A 1 3.54 8.46 -1.41
C GLY A 1 3.70 6.95 -1.37
N CYS A 2 4.31 6.31 -2.38
CA CYS A 2 4.74 4.90 -2.25
C CYS A 2 6.14 4.84 -1.63
N ASP A 3 6.25 5.16 -0.35
CA ASP A 3 7.51 5.34 0.39
C ASP A 3 7.56 4.49 1.67
N ALA A 4 6.65 3.53 1.83
CA ALA A 4 6.56 2.66 3.00
C ALA A 4 6.35 3.40 4.35
N SER A 5 5.93 4.67 4.34
CA SER A 5 5.60 5.43 5.57
C SER A 5 4.54 4.74 6.43
N VAL A 6 3.63 3.98 5.81
CA VAL A 6 2.59 3.18 6.49
C VAL A 6 3.16 2.07 7.38
N LEU A 7 4.40 1.62 7.15
CA LEU A 7 5.04 0.57 7.94
C LEU A 7 5.66 1.11 9.25
N LEU A 8 5.82 2.43 9.37
CA LEU A 8 6.38 3.04 10.56
C LEU A 8 5.42 2.94 11.74
N ASN A 9 5.96 2.65 12.92
CA ASN A 9 5.18 2.58 14.15
C ASN A 9 5.13 3.94 14.85
N SER A 10 4.04 4.20 15.58
CA SER A 10 3.91 5.39 16.43
C SER A 10 5.03 5.46 17.47
N LYS A 11 5.52 6.67 17.73
CA LYS A 11 6.60 6.92 18.68
C LYS A 11 6.36 8.23 19.45
N GLY A 12 6.32 8.14 20.78
CA GLY A 12 6.09 9.29 21.65
C GLY A 12 4.74 9.95 21.35
N SER A 13 4.76 11.24 21.04
CA SER A 13 3.55 12.01 20.67
C SER A 13 3.16 11.88 19.19
N ASN A 14 4.01 11.29 18.33
CA ASN A 14 3.69 11.12 16.92
C ASN A 14 2.86 9.86 16.69
N LYS A 15 1.63 10.05 16.19
CA LYS A 15 0.78 8.95 15.69
C LYS A 15 1.11 8.69 14.21
N ALA A 16 1.58 7.49 13.92
CA ALA A 16 1.88 7.02 12.57
C ALA A 16 0.60 6.73 11.78
N GLU A 17 0.72 6.64 10.46
CA GLU A 17 -0.37 6.28 9.55
C GLU A 17 -1.05 4.97 9.91
N LYS A 18 -0.31 4.01 10.45
CA LYS A 18 -0.83 2.71 10.91
C LYS A 18 -1.95 2.83 11.94
N ASP A 19 -1.93 3.89 12.75
CA ASP A 19 -2.94 4.18 13.77
C ASP A 19 -4.00 5.22 13.29
N GLY A 20 -3.95 5.60 12.00
CA GLY A 20 -4.93 6.49 11.39
C GLY A 20 -6.27 5.76 11.16
N PRO A 21 -7.43 6.44 11.28
CA PRO A 21 -8.74 5.78 11.25
C PRO A 21 -8.99 4.85 10.05
N PRO A 22 -8.64 5.23 8.80
CA PRO A 22 -8.79 4.34 7.65
C PRO A 22 -7.88 3.10 7.68
N ASN A 23 -6.73 3.20 8.36
CA ASN A 23 -5.66 2.21 8.35
C ASN A 23 -5.76 1.20 9.50
N VAL A 24 -6.66 1.41 10.47
CA VAL A 24 -6.87 0.46 11.59
C VAL A 24 -7.24 -0.95 11.08
N SER A 25 -7.83 -1.04 9.89
CA SER A 25 -8.18 -2.30 9.23
C SER A 25 -6.98 -3.03 8.59
N LEU A 26 -5.85 -2.36 8.42
CA LEU A 26 -4.65 -2.94 7.83
C LEU A 26 -4.04 -4.01 8.72
N HIS A 27 -3.61 -5.09 8.08
CA HIS A 27 -3.02 -6.25 8.73
C HIS A 27 -1.94 -6.85 7.82
N GLY A 28 -1.24 -7.87 8.31
CA GLY A 28 -0.20 -8.55 7.53
C GLY A 28 1.16 -7.87 7.51
N PHE A 29 1.39 -6.84 8.33
CA PHE A 29 2.69 -6.16 8.44
C PHE A 29 3.86 -7.14 8.72
N PHE A 30 3.62 -8.18 9.51
CA PHE A 30 4.63 -9.20 9.82
C PHE A 30 5.13 -9.97 8.58
N ILE A 31 4.31 -10.06 7.53
CA ILE A 31 4.70 -10.71 6.27
C ILE A 31 5.78 -9.87 5.59
N ILE A 32 5.62 -8.55 5.60
CA ILE A 32 6.58 -7.60 5.05
C ILE A 32 7.87 -7.60 5.87
N ASP A 33 7.77 -7.67 7.20
CA ASP A 33 8.95 -7.78 8.08
C ASP A 33 9.75 -9.05 7.79
N ASN A 34 9.08 -10.20 7.60
CA ASN A 34 9.74 -11.45 7.26
C ASN A 34 10.38 -11.42 5.88
N ALA A 35 9.69 -10.85 4.89
CA ALA A 35 10.25 -10.63 3.56
C ALA A 35 11.50 -9.74 3.61
N LYS A 36 11.44 -8.62 4.35
CA LYS A 36 12.57 -7.72 4.56
C LYS A 36 13.75 -8.43 5.21
N LYS A 37 13.53 -9.24 6.26
CA LYS A 37 14.59 -10.02 6.91
C LYS A 37 15.27 -11.00 5.93
N ALA A 38 14.48 -11.72 5.13
CA ALA A 38 15.02 -12.66 4.14
C ALA A 38 15.84 -11.94 3.06
N VAL A 39 15.34 -10.80 2.58
CA VAL A 39 16.03 -9.97 1.58
C VAL A 39 17.32 -9.39 2.16
N GLU A 40 17.30 -8.85 3.37
CA GLU A 40 18.50 -8.32 4.03
C GLU A 40 19.55 -9.39 4.30
N ALA A 41 19.16 -10.64 4.53
CA ALA A 41 20.10 -11.75 4.66
C ALA A 41 20.82 -12.07 3.35
N ALA A 42 20.18 -11.81 2.20
CA ALA A 42 20.75 -12.06 0.87
C ALA A 42 21.49 -10.83 0.30
N CYS A 43 20.93 -9.64 0.49
CA CYS A 43 21.47 -8.37 -0.02
C CYS A 43 21.27 -7.23 0.99
N PRO A 44 22.18 -7.12 1.99
CA PRO A 44 22.07 -6.14 3.06
C PRO A 44 22.03 -4.69 2.54
N GLY A 45 21.02 -3.92 2.97
CA GLY A 45 20.90 -2.49 2.69
C GLY A 45 20.60 -2.12 1.24
N VAL A 46 20.23 -3.08 0.38
CA VAL A 46 20.01 -2.83 -1.05
C VAL A 46 18.56 -2.51 -1.39
N VAL A 47 17.62 -3.31 -0.88
CA VAL A 47 16.21 -3.25 -1.31
C VAL A 47 15.39 -2.47 -0.30
N SER A 48 14.69 -1.42 -0.73
CA SER A 48 13.82 -0.61 0.14
C SER A 48 12.57 -1.38 0.57
N CYS A 49 12.02 -1.02 1.73
CA CYS A 49 10.71 -1.53 2.16
C CYS A 49 9.60 -1.12 1.18
N ALA A 50 9.71 0.07 0.57
CA ALA A 50 8.80 0.53 -0.47
C ALA A 50 8.77 -0.37 -1.71
N ASP A 51 9.93 -0.85 -2.17
CA ASP A 51 9.98 -1.80 -3.28
C ASP A 51 9.51 -3.21 -2.88
N ILE A 52 9.77 -3.64 -1.64
CA ILE A 52 9.23 -4.91 -1.13
C ILE A 52 7.70 -4.89 -1.13
N LEU A 53 7.07 -3.79 -0.70
CA LEU A 53 5.61 -3.65 -0.76
C LEU A 53 5.08 -3.75 -2.20
N ALA A 54 5.71 -3.05 -3.14
CA ALA A 54 5.30 -3.06 -4.54
C ALA A 54 5.44 -4.45 -5.19
N LEU A 55 6.53 -5.16 -4.87
CA LEU A 55 6.76 -6.53 -5.35
C LEU A 55 5.78 -7.52 -4.69
N ALA A 56 5.54 -7.40 -3.39
CA ALA A 56 4.59 -8.24 -2.66
C ALA A 56 3.17 -8.07 -3.21
N ALA A 57 2.75 -6.85 -3.54
CA ALA A 57 1.45 -6.58 -4.17
C ALA A 57 1.33 -7.28 -5.54
N ARG A 58 2.37 -7.22 -6.38
CA ARG A 58 2.41 -7.93 -7.66
C ARG A 58 2.32 -9.44 -7.47
N ASP A 59 3.12 -9.98 -6.56
CA ASP A 59 3.13 -11.41 -6.28
C ASP A 59 1.77 -11.89 -5.75
N ALA A 60 1.12 -11.10 -4.88
CA ALA A 60 -0.22 -11.41 -4.36
C ALA A 60 -1.27 -11.48 -5.48
N VAL A 61 -1.23 -10.55 -6.44
CA VAL A 61 -2.14 -10.57 -7.60
C VAL A 61 -1.86 -11.76 -8.50
N PHE A 62 -0.59 -12.00 -8.84
CA PHE A 62 -0.19 -13.11 -9.69
C PHE A 62 -0.58 -14.47 -9.09
N LEU A 63 -0.30 -14.68 -7.80
CA LEU A 63 -0.67 -15.90 -7.08
C LEU A 63 -2.18 -16.09 -6.94
N SER A 64 -2.96 -15.01 -7.04
CA SER A 64 -4.43 -15.05 -7.04
C SER A 64 -5.02 -15.31 -8.44
N GLY A 65 -4.19 -15.59 -9.45
CA GLY A 65 -4.61 -15.83 -10.83
C GLY A 65 -4.74 -14.56 -11.68
N GLY A 66 -4.27 -13.42 -11.17
CA GLY A 66 -4.19 -12.16 -11.91
C GLY A 66 -2.99 -12.11 -12.86
N PRO A 67 -2.85 -11.01 -13.63
CA PRO A 67 -1.74 -10.83 -14.54
C PRO A 67 -0.40 -10.69 -13.81
N GLY A 68 0.68 -11.11 -14.46
CA GLY A 68 2.03 -10.72 -14.07
C GLY A 68 2.41 -9.41 -14.77
N TRP A 69 3.13 -8.53 -14.07
CA TRP A 69 3.74 -7.35 -14.67
C TRP A 69 5.11 -7.07 -14.06
N ASP A 70 5.92 -6.31 -14.78
CA ASP A 70 7.19 -5.80 -14.28
C ASP A 70 6.96 -4.60 -13.38
N VAL A 71 7.31 -4.76 -12.10
CA VAL A 71 7.24 -3.68 -11.12
C VAL A 71 8.45 -2.76 -11.32
N PRO A 72 8.28 -1.43 -11.52
CA PRO A 72 9.39 -0.48 -11.47
C PRO A 72 10.01 -0.49 -10.06
N LYS A 73 11.35 -0.43 -9.96
CA LYS A 73 12.09 -0.45 -8.69
C LYS A 73 12.85 0.86 -8.50
N GLY A 74 13.42 1.06 -7.31
CA GLY A 74 14.20 2.24 -6.94
C GLY A 74 13.46 3.21 -6.03
N ARG A 75 12.33 2.79 -5.44
CA ARG A 75 11.66 3.61 -4.42
C ARG A 75 12.54 3.72 -3.19
N LYS A 76 12.42 4.82 -2.46
CA LYS A 76 13.14 5.06 -1.20
C LYS A 76 12.16 5.06 -0.04
N ASP A 77 12.64 4.59 1.11
CA ASP A 77 11.85 4.55 2.33
C ASP A 77 11.71 5.96 2.94
N GLY A 78 10.48 6.35 3.23
CA GLY A 78 10.12 7.57 3.92
C GLY A 78 10.41 7.46 5.41
N THR A 79 10.71 8.60 6.03
CA THR A 79 11.05 8.70 7.47
C THR A 79 9.96 9.36 8.30
N ILE A 80 8.90 9.84 7.65
CA ILE A 80 7.78 10.56 8.26
C ILE A 80 6.53 9.73 8.04
N SER A 81 5.74 9.54 9.09
CA SER A 81 4.45 8.87 9.05
C SER A 81 3.51 9.60 9.99
N LYS A 82 2.34 10.02 9.48
CA LYS A 82 1.37 10.82 10.21
C LYS A 82 -0.05 10.29 10.02
N ALA A 83 -0.72 9.97 11.12
CA ALA A 83 -2.12 9.54 11.12
C ALA A 83 -3.05 10.57 10.43
N SER A 84 -2.74 11.86 10.52
CA SER A 84 -3.52 12.93 9.88
C SER A 84 -3.52 12.85 8.36
N GLU A 85 -2.54 12.19 7.74
CA GLU A 85 -2.47 12.07 6.27
C GLU A 85 -3.41 10.99 5.73
N THR A 86 -3.80 10.02 6.56
CA THR A 86 -4.72 8.94 6.18
C THR A 86 -6.12 9.43 5.79
N ILE A 87 -6.55 10.60 6.24
CA ILE A 87 -7.85 11.18 5.89
C ILE A 87 -7.99 11.49 4.39
N GLN A 88 -6.88 11.51 3.66
CA GLN A 88 -6.88 11.72 2.22
C GLN A 88 -7.32 10.48 1.45
N LEU A 89 -7.40 9.31 2.09
CA LEU A 89 -7.84 8.07 1.45
C LEU A 89 -9.33 8.14 1.11
N PRO A 90 -9.73 7.60 -0.06
CA PRO A 90 -11.14 7.59 -0.46
C PRO A 90 -11.99 6.80 0.54
N SER A 91 -13.10 7.39 0.98
CA SER A 91 -14.08 6.69 1.83
C SER A 91 -14.86 5.66 1.00
N PRO A 92 -15.23 4.50 1.57
CA PRO A 92 -16.14 3.55 0.91
C PRO A 92 -17.53 4.14 0.64
N THR A 93 -17.89 5.25 1.27
CA THR A 93 -19.17 5.95 1.07
C THR A 93 -19.13 7.06 0.03
N PHE A 94 -17.98 7.29 -0.62
CA PHE A 94 -17.88 8.32 -1.67
C PHE A 94 -18.69 7.96 -2.91
N ASN A 95 -19.33 8.98 -3.48
CA ASN A 95 -19.93 8.86 -4.81
C ASN A 95 -18.85 8.92 -5.91
N ILE A 96 -19.23 8.61 -7.16
CA ILE A 96 -18.31 8.54 -8.30
C ILE A 96 -17.53 9.84 -8.50
N SER A 97 -18.18 11.01 -8.40
CA SER A 97 -17.51 12.30 -8.57
C SER A 97 -16.48 12.57 -7.47
N GLN A 98 -16.75 12.16 -6.23
CA GLN A 98 -15.80 12.25 -5.12
C GLN A 98 -14.61 11.30 -5.29
N LEU A 99 -14.87 10.06 -5.75
CA LEU A 99 -13.80 9.09 -6.07
C LEU A 99 -12.91 9.62 -7.19
N GLN A 100 -13.49 10.11 -8.29
CA GLN A 100 -12.75 10.71 -9.40
C GLN A 100 -11.85 11.87 -8.93
N LYS A 101 -12.37 12.74 -8.06
CA LYS A 101 -11.58 13.84 -7.49
C LYS A 101 -10.43 13.34 -6.61
N SER A 102 -10.66 12.29 -5.82
CA SER A 102 -9.62 11.71 -4.96
C SER A 102 -8.50 11.04 -5.77
N PHE A 103 -8.85 10.36 -6.86
CA PHE A 103 -7.89 9.72 -7.77
C PHE A 103 -7.10 10.76 -8.57
N SER A 104 -7.75 11.81 -9.08
CA SER A 104 -7.07 12.87 -9.85
C SER A 104 -6.08 13.66 -9.00
N GLN A 105 -6.31 13.83 -7.70
CA GLN A 105 -5.33 14.40 -6.76
C GLN A 105 -4.03 13.59 -6.67
N ARG A 106 -4.04 12.33 -7.09
CA ARG A 106 -2.88 11.43 -7.13
C ARG A 106 -2.35 11.23 -8.55
N GLY A 107 -2.87 11.99 -9.51
CA GLY A 107 -2.50 11.86 -10.93
C GLY A 107 -3.09 10.63 -11.61
N LEU A 108 -4.13 10.02 -11.05
CA LEU A 108 -4.80 8.83 -11.60
C LEU A 108 -6.06 9.23 -12.40
N SER A 109 -6.30 8.54 -13.50
CA SER A 109 -7.43 8.79 -14.40
C SER A 109 -8.72 8.06 -13.98
N MET A 110 -9.80 8.27 -14.74
CA MET A 110 -11.06 7.53 -14.54
C MET A 110 -10.90 6.05 -14.88
N GLU A 111 -10.09 5.74 -15.90
CA GLU A 111 -9.74 4.38 -16.29
C GLU A 111 -8.98 3.67 -15.15
N ASP A 112 -8.05 4.37 -14.49
CA ASP A 112 -7.34 3.86 -13.31
C ASP A 112 -8.29 3.59 -12.15
N LEU A 113 -9.26 4.49 -11.90
CA LEU A 113 -10.29 4.26 -10.89
C LEU A 113 -11.06 2.97 -11.15
N VAL A 114 -11.51 2.74 -12.38
CA VAL A 114 -12.26 1.54 -12.75
C VAL A 114 -11.39 0.29 -12.62
N ALA A 115 -10.16 0.33 -13.12
CA ALA A 115 -9.23 -0.78 -13.06
C ALA A 115 -8.86 -1.16 -11.61
N LEU A 116 -8.55 -0.18 -10.77
CA LEU A 116 -8.14 -0.39 -9.37
C LEU A 116 -9.33 -0.77 -8.47
N SER A 117 -10.55 -0.36 -8.81
CA SER A 117 -11.78 -0.80 -8.11
C SER A 117 -12.22 -2.21 -8.51
N GLY A 118 -11.76 -2.72 -9.67
CA GLY A 118 -12.16 -4.00 -10.25
C GLY A 118 -11.48 -5.24 -9.66
N ASN A 119 -10.58 -5.08 -8.68
CA ASN A 119 -9.87 -6.20 -8.06
C ASN A 119 -10.83 -7.10 -7.27
N LYS A 120 -11.32 -8.15 -7.91
CA LYS A 120 -11.94 -9.30 -7.24
C LYS A 120 -10.86 -10.27 -6.79
N PHE A 121 -10.48 -10.22 -5.52
CA PHE A 121 -9.73 -11.32 -4.93
C PHE A 121 -10.69 -12.49 -4.65
N PRO A 122 -10.39 -13.72 -5.11
CA PRO A 122 -11.17 -14.89 -4.77
C PRO A 122 -11.06 -15.29 -3.28
N SER A 123 -10.21 -14.61 -2.50
CA SER A 123 -10.10 -14.80 -1.06
C SER A 123 -10.45 -13.52 -0.26
N PRO A 124 -11.35 -13.60 0.75
CA PRO A 124 -11.70 -12.46 1.62
C PRO A 124 -10.51 -11.85 2.37
N LYS A 125 -9.37 -12.56 2.43
CA LYS A 125 -8.17 -12.18 3.17
C LYS A 125 -7.22 -11.24 2.40
N LEU A 126 -7.40 -11.08 1.08
CA LEU A 126 -6.53 -10.23 0.25
C LEU A 126 -7.16 -8.88 -0.13
N HIS A 127 -8.44 -8.66 0.20
CA HIS A 127 -9.18 -7.45 -0.19
C HIS A 127 -8.55 -6.14 0.32
N HIS A 128 -7.78 -6.19 1.41
CA HIS A 128 -7.16 -5.02 2.02
C HIS A 128 -5.77 -4.65 1.48
N LEU A 129 -5.17 -5.47 0.60
CA LEU A 129 -3.78 -5.28 0.19
C LEU A 129 -3.56 -4.24 -0.93
N LEU A 130 -4.61 -3.78 -1.62
CA LEU A 130 -4.45 -2.97 -2.85
C LEU A 130 -5.04 -1.57 -2.80
N PHE A 131 -5.54 -1.11 -1.65
CA PHE A 131 -5.96 0.29 -1.49
C PHE A 131 -4.83 1.21 -0.96
N PHE A 132 -3.58 0.71 -0.94
CA PHE A 132 -2.40 1.40 -0.39
C PHE A 132 -1.20 1.27 -1.32
#